data_AF-A0A1I8PF91-F1
#
_entry.id   AF-A0A1I8PF91-F1
#
_cell.length_a   1.000
_cell.length_b   1.000
_cell.length_c   1.000
_cell.angle_alpha   90.00
_cell.angle_beta   90.00
_cell.angle_gamma   90.00
#
_symmetry.space_group_name_H-M   'P 1'
#
loop_
_entity.id
_entity.type
_entity.pdbx_description
1 polymer ?
#
loop_
_entity_poly.entity_id
_entity_poly.type
_entity_poly.pdbx_seq_one_letter_code
_entity_poly.pdbx_strand_id
1 'polypeptide(L)'
;MSKSKVRSLAERFRKKNNFTADHLVNLFRLVLYATATIEASPEEWLQLGEVLERNNMTLYQLENRLKPSCETTILRCKWKGRYERCSNIFEIIKTSQGNCCSFNKLVLKSNANKRTDFITNENVEYTTSCGPQTGLTVLLNPELEDYHLAARKTPGMKVFIQDAYDFTPKYALHSVITPKSVNYLSITPQQTRASDYIASLKLHVRRCYLPQERKLFHFPTYSQPNCLAECRSARMYEKCHCTLNYWPKKMNWTICGWHDRECVSKHKDVYSSILKSYNADYRQNYYAESFICDCYPLCDFNMYAISEDSGKLNRQYALTDQRFFKDINITNHMVLHVYYGTLYAERLRLDVYENWLTFIGNFGGITGLHMGYSFVSGFEMIFFVFVRPACNWLTKKQIRYRVQRRQKKAKLEADKKRKMEEEKEKQERIEAFLKMRPHCPQY
;
A
#
# COMPACT_ATOMS: atom_id res chain seq x y z
N MET A 1 -26.02 17.93 4.88
CA MET A 1 -27.33 17.88 4.18
C MET A 1 -27.89 19.29 4.09
N SER A 2 -28.51 19.60 2.95
CA SER A 2 -29.13 20.89 2.65
C SER A 2 -30.55 20.95 3.21
N LYS A 3 -30.87 21.99 4.01
CA LYS A 3 -32.15 22.20 4.69
C LYS A 3 -33.29 22.44 3.71
N SER A 4 -33.06 23.29 2.71
CA SER A 4 -33.99 23.59 1.63
C SER A 4 -34.31 22.34 0.80
N LYS A 5 -33.30 21.56 0.42
CA LYS A 5 -33.50 20.30 -0.30
C LYS A 5 -34.25 19.28 0.53
N VAL A 6 -33.87 19.12 1.81
CA VAL A 6 -34.55 18.23 2.76
C VAL A 6 -36.04 18.56 2.85
N ARG A 7 -36.40 19.83 3.10
CA ARG A 7 -37.79 20.27 3.20
C ARG A 7 -38.56 20.10 1.88
N SER A 8 -38.00 20.60 0.77
CA SER A 8 -38.66 20.49 -0.55
C SER A 8 -38.88 19.03 -0.97
N LEU A 9 -38.00 18.12 -0.56
CA LEU A 9 -38.13 16.70 -0.87
C LEU A 9 -39.16 16.04 0.04
N ALA A 10 -39.13 16.36 1.35
CA ALA A 10 -40.12 15.91 2.32
C ALA A 10 -41.54 16.36 1.96
N GLU A 11 -41.71 17.55 1.38
CA GLU A 11 -43.00 18.03 0.91
C GLU A 11 -43.53 17.23 -0.29
N ARG A 12 -42.66 16.94 -1.28
CA ARG A 12 -43.01 16.26 -2.54
C ARG A 12 -43.17 14.75 -2.45
N PHE A 13 -42.61 14.12 -1.42
CA PHE A 13 -42.68 12.66 -1.27
C PHE A 13 -44.10 12.16 -1.06
N ARG A 14 -44.43 11.02 -1.68
CA ARG A 14 -45.68 10.29 -1.40
C ARG A 14 -45.62 9.78 0.03
N LYS A 15 -46.53 10.28 0.86
CA LYS A 15 -46.64 9.99 2.30
C LYS A 15 -47.78 9.02 2.60
N LYS A 16 -47.68 8.31 3.71
CA LYS A 16 -48.83 7.68 4.38
C LYS A 16 -49.62 8.78 5.07
N ASN A 17 -50.94 8.62 5.23
CA ASN A 17 -51.80 9.67 5.80
C ASN A 17 -51.35 10.16 7.19
N ASN A 18 -50.62 9.32 7.95
CA ASN A 18 -50.12 9.65 9.29
C ASN A 18 -48.73 10.32 9.30
N PHE A 19 -48.05 10.47 8.15
CA PHE A 19 -46.72 11.09 8.10
C PHE A 19 -46.77 12.54 7.65
N THR A 20 -46.32 13.44 8.52
CA THR A 20 -46.13 14.85 8.20
C THR A 20 -44.80 15.07 7.46
N ALA A 21 -44.64 16.24 6.83
CA ALA A 21 -43.37 16.61 6.21
C ALA A 21 -42.23 16.67 7.24
N ASP A 22 -42.50 17.22 8.44
CA ASP A 22 -41.50 17.29 9.51
C ASP A 22 -41.07 15.92 10.02
N HIS A 23 -42.00 14.95 10.04
CA HIS A 23 -41.65 13.56 10.37
C HIS A 23 -40.66 12.97 9.35
N LEU A 24 -40.87 13.21 8.06
CA LEU A 24 -39.93 12.77 7.01
C LEU A 24 -38.57 13.47 7.12
N VAL A 25 -38.55 14.76 7.46
CA VAL A 25 -37.31 15.50 7.70
C VAL A 25 -36.48 14.82 8.80
N ASN A 26 -37.12 14.40 9.89
CA ASN A 26 -36.47 13.66 10.95
C ASN A 26 -35.97 12.28 10.47
N LEU A 27 -36.75 11.55 9.67
CA LEU A 27 -36.31 10.26 9.11
C LEU A 27 -35.12 10.38 8.15
N PHE A 28 -35.02 11.47 7.39
CA PHE A 28 -33.92 11.69 6.46
C PHE A 28 -32.55 11.82 7.15
N ARG A 29 -32.49 12.09 8.46
CA ARG A 29 -31.23 12.09 9.23
C ARG A 29 -30.50 10.75 9.14
N LEU A 30 -31.27 9.66 9.05
CA LEU A 30 -30.77 8.28 9.07
C LEU A 30 -29.90 7.93 7.87
N VAL A 31 -30.00 8.68 6.77
CA VAL A 31 -29.17 8.49 5.57
C VAL A 31 -27.66 8.58 5.88
N LEU A 32 -27.28 9.31 6.93
CA LEU A 32 -25.88 9.48 7.32
C LEU A 32 -25.32 8.33 8.18
N TYR A 33 -26.03 7.21 8.39
CA TYR A 33 -25.61 6.14 9.31
C TYR A 33 -24.23 5.55 9.03
N ALA A 34 -23.80 5.55 7.77
CA ALA A 34 -22.49 5.04 7.38
C ALA A 34 -21.35 6.03 7.69
N THR A 35 -21.66 7.33 7.80
CA THR A 35 -20.67 8.41 7.97
C THR A 35 -20.66 9.00 9.39
N ALA A 36 -21.82 9.02 10.06
CA ALA A 36 -22.04 9.56 11.40
C ALA A 36 -22.62 8.51 12.36
N THR A 37 -22.38 8.67 13.66
CA THR A 37 -23.06 7.89 14.70
C THR A 37 -24.47 8.45 14.90
N ILE A 38 -25.48 7.68 14.52
CA ILE A 38 -26.88 8.07 14.64
C ILE A 38 -27.60 7.03 15.49
N GLU A 39 -28.16 7.49 16.60
CA GLU A 39 -29.09 6.72 17.42
C GLU A 39 -30.49 6.82 16.81
N ALA A 40 -31.07 5.66 16.50
CA ALA A 40 -32.39 5.54 15.89
C ALA A 40 -33.03 4.21 16.26
N SER A 41 -34.35 4.23 16.49
CA SER A 41 -35.10 3.02 16.83
C SER A 41 -35.28 2.12 15.61
N PRO A 42 -35.48 0.80 15.78
CA PRO A 42 -35.79 -0.10 14.67
C PRO A 42 -37.02 0.34 13.86
N GLU A 43 -38.00 0.98 14.52
CA GLU A 43 -39.22 1.50 13.90
C GLU A 43 -38.93 2.66 12.95
N GLU A 44 -38.07 3.62 13.32
CA GLU A 44 -37.71 4.73 12.44
C GLU A 44 -37.08 4.24 11.13
N TRP A 45 -36.30 3.16 11.19
CA TRP A 45 -35.70 2.55 10.02
C TRP A 45 -36.72 1.87 9.10
N LEU A 46 -37.71 1.18 9.68
CA LEU A 46 -38.81 0.59 8.91
C LEU A 46 -39.64 1.68 8.22
N GLN A 47 -39.93 2.77 8.92
CA GLN A 47 -40.65 3.91 8.35
C GLN A 47 -39.88 4.55 7.20
N LEU A 48 -38.55 4.69 7.32
CA LEU A 48 -37.72 5.17 6.22
C LEU A 48 -37.77 4.20 5.02
N GLY A 49 -37.71 2.89 5.27
CA GLY A 49 -37.85 1.85 4.24
C GLY A 49 -39.17 1.97 3.46
N GLU A 50 -40.29 2.06 4.18
CA GLU A 50 -41.63 2.25 3.57
C GLU A 50 -41.69 3.51 2.69
N VAL A 51 -41.11 4.61 3.16
CA VAL A 51 -41.08 5.88 2.42
C VAL A 51 -40.25 5.75 1.14
N LEU A 52 -39.10 5.08 1.21
CA LEU A 52 -38.21 4.85 0.07
C LEU A 52 -38.88 3.97 -1.00
N GLU A 53 -39.49 2.86 -0.59
CA GLU A 53 -40.20 1.94 -1.49
C GLU A 53 -41.38 2.61 -2.18
N ARG A 54 -42.20 3.36 -1.43
CA ARG A 54 -43.37 4.07 -1.99
C ARG A 54 -43.00 5.14 -3.02
N ASN A 55 -41.78 5.68 -2.93
CA ASN A 55 -41.25 6.66 -3.86
C ASN A 55 -40.28 6.06 -4.89
N ASN A 56 -40.17 4.72 -4.95
CA ASN A 56 -39.26 3.96 -5.82
C ASN A 56 -37.84 4.54 -5.82
N MET A 57 -37.29 4.76 -4.63
CA MET A 57 -36.00 5.40 -4.44
C MET A 57 -35.10 4.57 -3.55
N THR A 58 -33.83 4.47 -3.94
CA THR A 58 -32.80 3.84 -3.08
C THR A 58 -32.28 4.81 -2.03
N LEU A 59 -31.73 4.28 -0.94
CA LEU A 59 -31.07 5.07 0.10
C LEU A 59 -29.98 5.99 -0.47
N TYR A 60 -29.23 5.49 -1.46
CA TYR A 60 -28.21 6.26 -2.15
C TYR A 60 -28.78 7.42 -3.00
N GLN A 61 -29.84 7.17 -3.77
CA GLN A 61 -30.48 8.23 -4.55
C GLN A 61 -31.04 9.33 -3.65
N LEU A 62 -31.56 8.97 -2.48
CA LEU A 62 -31.98 9.93 -1.46
C LEU A 62 -30.78 10.76 -0.98
N GLU A 63 -29.67 10.12 -0.56
CA GLU A 63 -28.44 10.81 -0.16
C GLU A 63 -27.94 11.82 -1.21
N ASN A 64 -27.95 11.41 -2.48
CA ASN A 64 -27.58 12.25 -3.62
C ASN A 64 -28.49 13.46 -3.84
N ARG A 65 -29.76 13.40 -3.44
CA ARG A 65 -30.70 14.52 -3.55
C ARG A 65 -30.61 15.47 -2.36
N LEU A 66 -30.21 14.98 -1.19
CA LEU A 66 -30.14 15.75 0.06
C LEU A 66 -28.81 16.51 0.24
N LYS A 67 -27.80 16.23 -0.59
CA LYS A 67 -26.50 16.93 -0.54
C LYS A 67 -26.55 18.34 -1.15
N PRO A 68 -25.68 19.27 -0.70
CA PRO A 68 -25.41 20.53 -1.40
C PRO A 68 -24.89 20.31 -2.83
N SER A 69 -25.09 21.27 -3.72
CA SER A 69 -24.57 21.20 -5.10
C SER A 69 -23.20 21.86 -5.18
N CYS A 70 -22.27 21.28 -5.94
CA CYS A 70 -20.99 21.95 -6.22
C CYS A 70 -21.19 23.30 -6.90
N GLU A 71 -22.24 23.46 -7.73
CA GLU A 71 -22.55 24.70 -8.44
C GLU A 71 -23.02 25.83 -7.51
N THR A 72 -23.69 25.49 -6.39
CA THR A 72 -24.15 26.50 -5.42
C THR A 72 -23.08 26.83 -4.40
N THR A 73 -22.23 25.86 -4.07
CA THR A 73 -21.13 26.03 -3.13
C THR A 73 -19.90 26.69 -3.77
N ILE A 74 -19.60 26.41 -5.05
CA ILE A 74 -18.42 26.90 -5.76
C ILE A 74 -18.85 27.97 -6.78
N LEU A 75 -18.75 29.24 -6.39
CA LEU A 75 -19.34 30.35 -7.15
C LEU A 75 -18.47 30.85 -8.30
N ARG A 76 -17.15 30.94 -8.07
CA ARG A 76 -16.18 31.50 -9.02
C ARG A 76 -14.87 30.74 -8.93
N CYS A 77 -14.25 30.53 -10.09
CA CYS A 77 -13.02 29.78 -10.20
C CYS A 77 -12.03 30.53 -11.09
N LYS A 78 -10.77 30.48 -10.70
CA LYS A 78 -9.65 30.98 -11.47
C LYS A 78 -8.54 29.94 -11.43
N TRP A 79 -8.02 29.58 -12.59
CA TRP A 79 -6.94 28.61 -12.74
C TRP A 79 -5.84 29.23 -13.58
N LYS A 80 -4.57 29.16 -13.11
CA LYS A 80 -3.42 29.76 -13.83
C LYS A 80 -3.65 31.23 -14.19
N GLY A 81 -4.30 31.98 -13.29
CA GLY A 81 -4.63 33.39 -13.50
C GLY A 81 -5.83 33.66 -14.43
N ARG A 82 -6.45 32.66 -15.04
CA ARG A 82 -7.59 32.79 -15.97
C ARG A 82 -8.90 32.45 -15.29
N TYR A 83 -9.96 33.22 -15.58
CA TYR A 83 -11.30 32.93 -15.07
C TYR A 83 -11.87 31.71 -15.79
N GLU A 84 -12.31 30.73 -15.02
CA GLU A 84 -12.85 29.47 -15.53
C GLU A 84 -14.27 29.26 -15.01
N ARG A 85 -15.08 28.57 -15.81
CA ARG A 85 -16.36 28.07 -15.32
C ARG A 85 -16.08 26.93 -14.35
N CYS A 86 -16.54 27.07 -13.10
CA CYS A 86 -16.29 26.05 -12.07
C CYS A 86 -16.79 24.66 -12.47
N SER A 87 -17.92 24.58 -13.18
CA SER A 87 -18.47 23.33 -13.72
C SER A 87 -17.58 22.63 -14.76
N ASN A 88 -16.64 23.34 -15.38
CA ASN A 88 -15.71 22.75 -16.35
C ASN A 88 -14.50 22.09 -15.68
N ILE A 89 -14.10 22.57 -14.49
CA ILE A 89 -12.85 22.15 -13.83
C ILE A 89 -13.09 21.36 -12.54
N PHE A 90 -14.31 21.41 -11.99
CA PHE A 90 -14.72 20.60 -10.85
C PHE A 90 -15.67 19.49 -11.28
N GLU A 91 -15.41 18.27 -10.81
CA GLU A 91 -16.29 17.12 -10.96
C GLU A 91 -16.76 16.60 -9.60
N ILE A 92 -17.90 15.93 -9.55
CA ILE A 92 -18.39 15.26 -8.34
C ILE A 92 -17.72 13.90 -8.24
N ILE A 93 -16.98 13.69 -7.16
CA ILE A 93 -16.32 12.41 -6.86
C ILE A 93 -16.98 11.70 -5.68
N LYS A 94 -16.86 10.37 -5.67
CA LYS A 94 -17.23 9.54 -4.53
C LYS A 94 -16.02 9.40 -3.60
N THR A 95 -16.24 9.60 -2.31
CA THR A 95 -15.21 9.46 -1.28
C THR A 95 -15.77 8.71 -0.07
N SER A 96 -14.90 8.27 0.82
CA SER A 96 -15.32 7.71 2.11
C SER A 96 -16.07 8.69 3.04
N GLN A 97 -16.09 9.99 2.72
CA GLN A 97 -16.85 11.05 3.40
C GLN A 97 -18.17 11.38 2.67
N GLY A 98 -18.53 10.62 1.63
CA GLY A 98 -19.67 10.88 0.76
C GLY A 98 -19.24 11.54 -0.56
N ASN A 99 -20.15 12.32 -1.15
CA ASN A 99 -19.86 13.03 -2.41
C ASN A 99 -19.12 14.34 -2.16
N CYS A 100 -18.01 14.56 -2.87
CA CYS A 100 -17.20 15.77 -2.80
C CYS A 100 -17.02 16.39 -4.19
N CYS A 101 -16.68 17.67 -4.24
CA CYS A 101 -16.28 18.36 -5.47
C CYS A 101 -14.76 18.29 -5.59
N SER A 102 -14.24 17.82 -6.72
CA SER A 102 -12.81 17.65 -6.95
C SER A 102 -12.35 18.42 -8.16
N PHE A 103 -11.26 19.16 -7.99
CA PHE A 103 -10.48 19.71 -9.09
C PHE A 103 -9.35 18.73 -9.43
N ASN A 104 -9.03 18.62 -10.73
CA ASN A 104 -7.84 17.89 -11.24
C ASN A 104 -7.66 16.46 -10.70
N LYS A 105 -8.75 15.68 -10.66
CA LYS A 105 -8.73 14.28 -10.24
C LYS A 105 -8.94 13.37 -11.45
N LEU A 106 -8.18 12.29 -11.54
CA LEU A 106 -8.40 11.31 -12.59
C LEU A 106 -9.57 10.40 -12.19
N VAL A 107 -10.68 10.54 -12.91
CA VAL A 107 -11.88 9.71 -12.72
C VAL A 107 -11.92 8.64 -13.80
N LEU A 108 -12.01 7.37 -13.39
CA LEU A 108 -12.28 6.25 -14.30
C LEU A 108 -13.69 6.41 -14.89
N LYS A 109 -13.79 6.96 -16.09
CA LYS A 109 -15.04 7.01 -16.85
C LYS A 109 -15.22 5.65 -17.53
N SER A 110 -16.03 4.78 -16.94
CA SER A 110 -16.45 3.53 -17.58
C SER A 110 -17.35 3.88 -18.78
N ASN A 111 -16.79 3.86 -19.98
CA ASN A 111 -17.56 4.02 -21.21
C ASN A 111 -18.29 2.70 -21.49
N ALA A 112 -19.60 2.68 -21.28
CA ALA A 112 -20.47 1.52 -21.52
C ALA A 112 -20.45 0.99 -22.98
N ASN A 113 -19.88 1.74 -23.92
CA ASN A 113 -19.95 1.45 -25.36
C ASN A 113 -18.64 0.95 -26.00
N LYS A 114 -17.55 0.75 -25.25
CA LYS A 114 -16.31 0.15 -25.81
C LYS A 114 -15.76 -0.91 -24.88
N ARG A 115 -15.68 -2.16 -25.37
CA ARG A 115 -15.10 -3.35 -24.71
C ARG A 115 -13.59 -3.27 -24.43
N THR A 116 -13.05 -2.07 -24.34
CA THR A 116 -11.65 -1.78 -24.07
C THR A 116 -11.62 -0.53 -23.20
N ASP A 117 -11.38 -0.72 -21.91
CA ASP A 117 -11.07 0.35 -20.97
C ASP A 117 -9.71 0.94 -21.34
N PHE A 118 -9.66 1.76 -22.39
CA PHE A 118 -8.51 2.60 -22.65
C PHE A 118 -8.52 3.72 -21.62
N ILE A 119 -7.60 3.66 -20.66
CA ILE A 119 -7.23 4.79 -19.82
C ILE A 119 -6.56 5.81 -20.74
N THR A 120 -7.32 6.74 -21.28
CA THR A 120 -6.72 7.95 -21.84
C THR A 120 -6.16 8.74 -20.67
N ASN A 121 -4.83 8.84 -20.59
CA ASN A 121 -4.07 9.73 -19.68
C ASN A 121 -4.35 11.23 -19.92
N GLU A 122 -5.50 11.57 -20.49
CA GLU A 122 -5.83 12.91 -20.89
C GLU A 122 -6.37 13.68 -19.66
N ASN A 123 -5.51 14.62 -19.23
CA ASN A 123 -5.84 15.87 -18.56
C ASN A 123 -5.66 15.92 -17.03
N VAL A 124 -4.57 15.36 -16.51
CA VAL A 124 -4.00 15.94 -15.28
C VAL A 124 -3.39 17.29 -15.63
N GLU A 125 -3.89 18.35 -15.00
CA GLU A 125 -3.42 19.71 -15.17
C GLU A 125 -2.14 19.96 -14.37
N TYR A 126 -1.14 20.56 -15.01
CA TYR A 126 0.13 20.95 -14.39
C TYR A 126 0.30 22.47 -14.43
N THR A 127 0.93 23.05 -13.41
CA THR A 127 1.37 24.45 -13.43
C THR A 127 2.88 24.52 -13.65
N THR A 128 3.33 25.51 -14.40
CA THR A 128 4.75 25.80 -14.66
C THR A 128 5.32 26.88 -13.73
N SER A 129 4.49 27.44 -12.85
CA SER A 129 4.85 28.53 -11.93
C SER A 129 4.30 28.29 -10.52
N CYS A 130 4.96 28.91 -9.54
CA CYS A 130 4.57 28.91 -8.13
C CYS A 130 3.86 30.23 -7.75
N GLY A 131 3.21 30.22 -6.59
CA GLY A 131 2.49 31.37 -6.02
C GLY A 131 0.98 31.39 -6.31
N PRO A 132 0.21 32.19 -5.54
CA PRO A 132 -1.25 32.17 -5.57
C PRO A 132 -1.85 32.60 -6.91
N GLN A 133 -1.15 33.44 -7.67
CA GLN A 133 -1.59 33.92 -8.99
C GLN A 133 -1.64 32.82 -10.06
N THR A 134 -0.79 31.79 -9.95
CA THR A 134 -0.70 30.69 -10.93
C THR A 134 -1.38 29.41 -10.45
N GLY A 135 -1.86 29.39 -9.20
CA GLY A 135 -2.62 28.28 -8.63
C GLY A 135 -4.11 28.32 -8.95
N LEU A 136 -4.85 27.54 -8.16
CA LEU A 136 -6.31 27.51 -8.14
C LEU A 136 -6.81 28.54 -7.14
N THR A 137 -7.71 29.42 -7.56
CA THR A 137 -8.42 30.36 -6.69
C THR A 137 -9.91 30.13 -6.81
N VAL A 138 -10.58 29.96 -5.67
CA VAL A 138 -11.99 29.59 -5.61
C VAL A 138 -12.74 30.48 -4.64
N LEU A 139 -13.90 30.97 -5.06
CA LEU A 139 -14.86 31.63 -4.20
C LEU A 139 -15.93 30.64 -3.77
N LEU A 140 -16.02 30.41 -2.47
CA LEU A 140 -16.89 29.42 -1.87
C LEU A 140 -18.02 30.11 -1.10
N ASN A 141 -19.23 29.57 -1.23
CA ASN A 141 -20.38 29.90 -0.43
C ASN A 141 -20.65 28.74 0.55
N PRO A 142 -20.41 28.93 1.86
CA PRO A 142 -20.68 27.88 2.83
C PRO A 142 -22.17 27.69 3.11
N GLU A 143 -23.10 28.47 2.53
CA GLU A 143 -24.56 28.28 2.66
C GLU A 143 -25.02 28.02 4.12
N LEU A 144 -24.52 28.82 5.08
CA LEU A 144 -24.67 28.56 6.52
C LEU A 144 -26.13 28.38 6.97
N GLU A 145 -27.06 29.07 6.33
CA GLU A 145 -28.51 29.02 6.63
C GLU A 145 -29.16 27.71 6.14
N ASP A 146 -28.51 27.03 5.19
CA ASP A 146 -28.98 25.80 4.57
C ASP A 146 -28.42 24.55 5.25
N TYR A 147 -27.70 24.69 6.37
CA TYR A 147 -27.19 23.56 7.13
C TYR A 147 -28.34 22.87 7.87
N HIS A 148 -28.63 21.61 7.52
CA HIS A 148 -29.59 20.79 8.25
C HIS A 148 -28.91 19.84 9.23
N LEU A 149 -27.98 19.03 8.71
CA LEU A 149 -27.23 18.02 9.45
C LEU A 149 -25.82 17.94 8.88
N ALA A 150 -24.83 17.93 9.77
CA ALA A 150 -23.41 17.84 9.45
C ALA A 150 -22.74 16.80 10.37
N ALA A 151 -21.78 16.06 9.83
CA ALA A 151 -21.01 15.07 10.59
C ALA A 151 -20.13 15.70 11.69
N ARG A 152 -19.86 17.02 11.62
CA ARG A 152 -19.18 17.80 12.66
C ARG A 152 -19.87 19.14 12.85
N LYS A 153 -19.84 19.64 14.09
CA LYS A 153 -20.43 20.94 14.50
C LYS A 153 -19.50 22.13 14.21
N THR A 154 -18.94 22.20 13.00
CA THR A 154 -18.04 23.31 12.60
C THR A 154 -18.48 23.85 11.24
N PRO A 155 -18.84 25.14 11.14
CA PRO A 155 -19.19 25.76 9.87
C PRO A 155 -17.94 25.90 8.98
N GLY A 156 -18.14 25.82 7.67
CA GLY A 156 -17.04 25.84 6.70
C GLY A 156 -16.91 24.56 5.88
N MET A 157 -15.75 24.37 5.26
CA MET A 157 -15.48 23.29 4.32
C MET A 157 -14.16 22.60 4.62
N LYS A 158 -14.10 21.29 4.36
CA LYS A 158 -12.85 20.51 4.41
C LYS A 158 -12.22 20.47 3.03
N VAL A 159 -10.93 20.72 2.96
CA VAL A 159 -10.14 20.62 1.72
C VAL A 159 -9.13 19.52 1.89
N PHE A 160 -9.10 18.61 0.92
CA PHE A 160 -8.17 17.49 0.87
C PHE A 160 -7.22 17.72 -0.31
N ILE A 161 -5.91 17.68 -0.04
CA ILE A 161 -4.87 17.68 -1.08
C ILE A 161 -4.30 16.27 -1.14
N GLN A 162 -4.36 15.65 -2.31
CA GLN A 162 -3.96 14.25 -2.52
C GLN A 162 -3.50 14.07 -3.97
N ASP A 163 -2.89 12.93 -4.26
CA ASP A 163 -2.53 12.58 -5.63
C ASP A 163 -3.78 12.35 -6.50
N ALA A 164 -3.71 12.66 -7.80
CA ALA A 164 -4.84 12.65 -8.71
C ALA A 164 -5.47 11.25 -8.88
N TYR A 165 -4.70 10.18 -8.60
CA TYR A 165 -5.12 8.79 -8.72
C TYR A 165 -5.65 8.19 -7.40
N ASP A 166 -5.50 8.90 -6.28
CA ASP A 166 -5.77 8.36 -4.95
C ASP A 166 -7.22 8.52 -4.52
N PHE A 167 -7.82 7.45 -4.00
CA PHE A 167 -9.09 7.47 -3.31
C PHE A 167 -8.97 8.19 -1.97
N THR A 168 -9.94 9.05 -1.63
CA THR A 168 -9.90 9.84 -0.40
C THR A 168 -10.39 9.03 0.81
N PRO A 169 -9.51 8.63 1.74
CA PRO A 169 -9.90 7.88 2.93
C PRO A 169 -10.56 8.78 3.98
N LYS A 170 -11.25 8.16 4.95
CA LYS A 170 -12.11 8.88 5.91
C LYS A 170 -11.29 9.82 6.79
N TYR A 171 -10.08 9.41 7.12
CA TYR A 171 -9.16 10.12 7.99
C TYR A 171 -7.99 10.73 7.19
N ALA A 172 -8.22 11.08 5.92
CA ALA A 172 -7.26 11.85 5.14
C ALA A 172 -6.90 13.16 5.85
N LEU A 173 -5.62 13.56 5.73
CA LEU A 173 -5.18 14.88 6.16
C LEU A 173 -5.98 15.95 5.38
N HIS A 174 -6.46 16.96 6.10
CA HIS A 174 -7.31 17.99 5.53
C HIS A 174 -7.17 19.31 6.26
N SER A 175 -7.36 20.38 5.52
CA SER A 175 -7.48 21.75 6.02
C SER A 175 -8.95 22.08 6.23
N VAL A 176 -9.28 22.84 7.28
CA VAL A 176 -10.64 23.33 7.53
C VAL A 176 -10.70 24.81 7.26
N ILE A 177 -11.49 25.19 6.26
CA ILE A 177 -11.67 26.58 5.84
C ILE A 177 -12.93 27.12 6.50
N THR A 178 -12.79 28.23 7.22
CA THR A 178 -13.89 28.83 8.00
C THR A 178 -14.56 29.99 7.24
N PRO A 179 -15.84 30.29 7.50
CA PRO A 179 -16.53 31.43 6.87
C PRO A 179 -15.83 32.78 7.09
N LYS A 180 -16.04 33.73 6.17
CA LYS A 180 -15.49 35.11 6.25
C LYS A 180 -13.97 35.18 6.24
N SER A 181 -13.31 34.21 5.62
CA SER A 181 -11.85 34.14 5.57
C SER A 181 -11.31 34.01 4.14
N VAL A 182 -10.08 34.48 3.96
CA VAL A 182 -9.23 34.23 2.79
C VAL A 182 -8.16 33.26 3.25
N ASN A 183 -7.99 32.14 2.55
CA ASN A 183 -7.09 31.07 2.95
C ASN A 183 -6.12 30.78 1.84
N TYR A 184 -4.84 30.67 2.19
CA TYR A 184 -3.75 30.33 1.30
C TYR A 184 -3.20 28.98 1.74
N LEU A 185 -3.40 27.97 0.89
CA LEU A 185 -2.81 26.65 1.04
C LEU A 185 -1.61 26.56 0.10
N SER A 186 -0.41 26.72 0.67
CA SER A 186 0.85 26.56 -0.03
C SER A 186 1.26 25.09 0.00
N ILE A 187 1.44 24.49 -1.17
CA ILE A 187 1.83 23.09 -1.34
C ILE A 187 3.34 23.01 -1.57
N THR A 188 4.01 22.19 -0.78
CA THR A 188 5.42 21.82 -0.97
C THR A 188 5.48 20.35 -1.38
N PRO A 189 5.74 20.06 -2.67
CA PRO A 189 5.82 18.69 -3.16
C PRO A 189 7.17 18.06 -2.79
N GLN A 190 7.13 16.82 -2.36
CA GLN A 190 8.30 15.99 -2.09
C GLN A 190 8.14 14.65 -2.79
N GLN A 191 9.19 14.18 -3.46
CA GLN A 191 9.19 12.89 -4.13
C GLN A 191 10.20 11.96 -3.46
N THR A 192 9.76 10.79 -3.05
CA THR A 192 10.66 9.71 -2.63
C THR A 192 10.88 8.78 -3.81
N ARG A 193 12.14 8.50 -4.15
CA ARG A 193 12.54 7.50 -5.15
C ARG A 193 13.39 6.42 -4.49
N ALA A 194 12.97 5.18 -4.63
CA ALA A 194 13.74 4.01 -4.27
C ALA A 194 14.92 3.80 -5.21
N SER A 195 16.04 3.32 -4.67
CA SER A 195 17.18 2.86 -5.46
C SER A 195 16.85 1.54 -6.18
N ASP A 196 17.55 1.27 -7.28
CA ASP A 196 17.37 0.00 -8.02
C ASP A 196 17.70 -1.23 -7.16
N TYR A 197 18.55 -1.07 -6.13
CA TYR A 197 18.85 -2.13 -5.17
C TYR A 197 17.60 -2.56 -4.38
N ILE A 198 16.71 -1.62 -4.03
CA ILE A 198 15.45 -1.95 -3.34
C ILE A 198 14.54 -2.82 -4.21
N ALA A 199 14.59 -2.64 -5.54
CA ALA A 199 13.84 -3.48 -6.45
C ALA A 199 14.27 -4.96 -6.39
N SER A 200 15.55 -5.22 -6.07
CA SER A 200 16.10 -6.58 -5.92
C SER A 200 15.71 -7.26 -4.60
N LEU A 201 15.27 -6.49 -3.60
CA LEU A 201 14.88 -7.03 -2.29
C LEU A 201 13.50 -7.69 -2.35
N LYS A 202 13.30 -8.74 -1.55
CA LYS A 202 12.00 -9.39 -1.40
C LYS A 202 11.01 -8.44 -0.71
N LEU A 203 9.73 -8.52 -1.10
CA LEU A 203 8.65 -7.66 -0.60
C LEU A 203 8.58 -7.55 0.93
N HIS A 204 8.72 -8.67 1.66
CA HIS A 204 8.64 -8.68 3.13
C HIS A 204 9.80 -7.95 3.83
N VAL A 205 10.96 -7.81 3.16
CA VAL A 205 12.11 -7.08 3.68
C VAL A 205 11.90 -5.58 3.48
N ARG A 206 11.56 -5.18 2.25
CA ARG A 206 11.42 -3.76 1.91
C ARG A 206 10.08 -3.13 2.33
N ARG A 207 9.05 -3.94 2.60
CA ARG A 207 7.71 -3.52 3.06
C ARG A 207 7.09 -2.39 2.22
N CYS A 208 7.39 -2.38 0.92
CA CYS A 208 6.82 -1.47 -0.06
C CYS A 208 6.66 -2.21 -1.40
N TYR A 209 5.64 -1.82 -2.17
CA TYR A 209 5.38 -2.37 -3.50
C TYR A 209 6.07 -1.55 -4.58
N LEU A 210 6.57 -2.24 -5.60
CA LEU A 210 6.86 -1.62 -6.89
C LEU A 210 5.55 -1.46 -7.68
N PRO A 211 5.44 -0.49 -8.61
CA PRO A 211 4.19 -0.16 -9.31
C PRO A 211 3.48 -1.35 -9.96
N GLN A 212 4.22 -2.32 -10.48
CA GLN A 212 3.71 -3.48 -11.21
C GLN A 212 3.36 -4.71 -10.36
N GLU A 213 3.73 -4.74 -9.08
CA GLU A 213 3.65 -5.97 -8.27
C GLU A 213 2.25 -6.27 -7.74
N ARG A 214 1.44 -5.24 -7.53
CA ARG A 214 0.12 -5.38 -6.94
C ARG A 214 -0.92 -4.78 -7.87
N LYS A 215 -1.77 -5.64 -8.42
CA LYS A 215 -2.94 -5.24 -9.19
C LYS A 215 -4.15 -5.07 -8.27
N LEU A 216 -4.94 -4.05 -8.59
CA LEU A 216 -6.18 -3.70 -7.92
C LEU A 216 -7.36 -4.05 -8.86
N PHE A 217 -8.55 -4.34 -8.31
CA PHE A 217 -9.70 -4.81 -9.10
C PHE A 217 -10.62 -3.68 -9.59
N HIS A 218 -10.51 -2.49 -9.01
CA HIS A 218 -11.32 -1.31 -9.32
C HIS A 218 -10.44 -0.16 -9.79
N PHE A 219 -9.34 0.13 -9.09
CA PHE A 219 -8.40 1.19 -9.47
C PHE A 219 -7.32 0.65 -10.45
N PRO A 220 -6.90 1.44 -11.45
CA PRO A 220 -5.92 1.01 -12.45
C PRO A 220 -4.50 1.02 -11.90
N THR A 221 -4.20 1.96 -11.02
CA THR A 221 -2.88 2.20 -10.45
C THR A 221 -2.91 1.89 -8.96
N TYR A 222 -1.87 1.18 -8.52
CA TYR A 222 -1.72 0.87 -7.11
C TYR A 222 -1.35 2.12 -6.32
N SER A 223 -2.05 2.34 -5.22
CA SER A 223 -1.59 3.17 -4.12
C SER A 223 -2.10 2.56 -2.81
N GLN A 224 -1.48 2.92 -1.70
CA GLN A 224 -1.92 2.40 -0.40
C GLN A 224 -3.37 2.78 -0.08
N PRO A 225 -3.83 4.04 -0.27
CA PRO A 225 -5.24 4.40 -0.07
C PRO A 225 -6.20 3.60 -0.97
N ASN A 226 -5.84 3.38 -2.24
CA ASN A 226 -6.64 2.60 -3.19
C ASN A 226 -6.76 1.14 -2.77
N CYS A 227 -5.64 0.51 -2.37
CA CYS A 227 -5.62 -0.87 -1.88
C CYS A 227 -6.47 -1.04 -0.62
N LEU A 228 -6.35 -0.11 0.34
CA LEU A 228 -7.13 -0.16 1.56
C LEU A 228 -8.62 0.02 1.27
N ALA A 229 -9.01 0.91 0.35
CA ALA A 229 -10.40 1.10 -0.04
C ALA A 229 -11.00 -0.18 -0.67
N GLU A 230 -10.27 -0.82 -1.59
CA GLU A 230 -10.68 -2.09 -2.20
C GLU A 230 -10.77 -3.22 -1.19
N CYS A 231 -9.78 -3.36 -0.31
CA CYS A 231 -9.79 -4.38 0.71
C CYS A 231 -10.99 -4.23 1.66
N ARG A 232 -11.30 -2.99 2.08
CA ARG A 232 -12.47 -2.69 2.91
C ARG A 232 -13.78 -3.06 2.20
N SER A 233 -13.90 -2.71 0.92
CA SER A 233 -15.08 -3.06 0.13
C SER A 233 -15.25 -4.57 -0.06
N ALA A 234 -14.15 -5.30 -0.28
CA ALA A 234 -14.16 -6.75 -0.43
C ALA A 234 -14.60 -7.46 0.86
N ARG A 235 -14.07 -7.03 2.01
CA ARG A 235 -14.45 -7.59 3.32
C ARG A 235 -15.90 -7.30 3.66
N MET A 236 -16.39 -6.10 3.32
CA MET A 236 -17.79 -5.77 3.55
C MET A 236 -18.71 -6.63 2.69
N TYR A 237 -18.33 -6.88 1.43
CA TYR A 237 -19.07 -7.80 0.56
C TYR A 237 -19.00 -9.26 1.04
N GLU A 238 -17.87 -9.71 1.59
CA GLU A 238 -17.74 -11.06 2.16
C GLU A 238 -18.67 -11.29 3.36
N LYS A 239 -18.88 -10.27 4.20
CA LYS A 239 -19.70 -10.37 5.42
C LYS A 239 -21.17 -10.03 5.22
N CYS A 240 -21.48 -9.03 4.39
CA CYS A 240 -22.84 -8.51 4.21
C CYS A 240 -23.37 -8.66 2.78
N HIS A 241 -22.61 -9.25 1.85
CA HIS A 241 -23.00 -9.44 0.44
C HIS A 241 -23.43 -8.16 -0.30
N CYS A 242 -23.02 -7.00 0.20
CA CYS A 242 -23.32 -5.68 -0.38
C CYS A 242 -22.13 -4.73 -0.18
N THR A 243 -22.06 -3.66 -0.97
CA THR A 243 -21.04 -2.60 -0.86
C THR A 243 -21.64 -1.20 -0.68
N LEU A 244 -20.92 -0.29 0.01
CA LEU A 244 -21.34 1.10 0.15
C LEU A 244 -21.19 1.78 -1.22
N ASN A 245 -22.15 2.61 -1.60
CA ASN A 245 -22.14 3.19 -2.95
C ASN A 245 -20.89 4.05 -3.25
N TYR A 246 -20.32 4.69 -2.23
CA TYR A 246 -19.15 5.55 -2.35
C TYR A 246 -17.82 4.80 -2.22
N TRP A 247 -17.85 3.48 -2.09
CA TRP A 247 -16.66 2.61 -2.08
C TRP A 247 -16.42 1.96 -3.44
N PRO A 248 -15.17 1.58 -3.74
CA PRO A 248 -14.86 0.80 -4.94
C PRO A 248 -15.64 -0.52 -4.93
N LYS A 249 -16.07 -0.97 -6.10
CA LYS A 249 -16.81 -2.23 -6.24
C LYS A 249 -16.53 -2.91 -7.56
N LYS A 250 -16.70 -4.24 -7.59
CA LYS A 250 -16.75 -5.03 -8.82
C LYS A 250 -18.12 -4.87 -9.50
N MET A 251 -18.19 -5.13 -10.81
CA MET A 251 -19.44 -4.94 -11.58
C MET A 251 -20.60 -5.80 -11.07
N ASN A 252 -20.32 -6.99 -10.53
CA ASN A 252 -21.32 -7.92 -10.01
C ASN A 252 -21.74 -7.66 -8.55
N TRP A 253 -21.18 -6.64 -7.89
CA TRP A 253 -21.49 -6.36 -6.48
C TRP A 253 -22.68 -5.40 -6.35
N THR A 254 -23.61 -5.79 -5.47
CA THR A 254 -24.79 -5.02 -5.09
C THR A 254 -24.41 -3.87 -4.15
N ILE A 255 -25.26 -2.84 -4.12
CA ILE A 255 -25.12 -1.70 -3.23
C ILE A 255 -25.99 -1.96 -2.00
N CYS A 256 -25.45 -1.73 -0.80
CA CYS A 256 -26.19 -1.91 0.44
C CYS A 256 -27.42 -1.01 0.47
N GLY A 257 -28.58 -1.62 0.74
CA GLY A 257 -29.84 -0.93 0.95
C GLY A 257 -30.05 -0.58 2.41
N TRP A 258 -31.30 -0.23 2.74
CA TRP A 258 -31.70 0.03 4.11
C TRP A 258 -31.85 -1.27 4.94
N HIS A 259 -32.18 -2.40 4.30
CA HIS A 259 -32.26 -3.72 4.95
C HIS A 259 -30.90 -4.19 5.50
N ASP A 260 -29.81 -3.89 4.78
CA ASP A 260 -28.46 -4.36 5.12
C ASP A 260 -27.81 -3.56 6.28
N ARG A 261 -28.49 -2.52 6.77
CA ARG A 261 -27.96 -1.59 7.78
C ARG A 261 -27.46 -2.29 9.04
N GLU A 262 -28.15 -3.35 9.46
CA GLU A 262 -27.84 -4.06 10.69
C GLU A 262 -26.52 -4.83 10.54
N CYS A 263 -26.34 -5.52 9.41
CA CYS A 263 -25.09 -6.19 9.09
C CYS A 263 -23.93 -5.19 8.99
N VAL A 264 -24.14 -4.08 8.28
CA VAL A 264 -23.14 -3.02 8.10
C VAL A 264 -22.73 -2.42 9.45
N SER A 265 -23.70 -2.11 10.32
CA SER A 265 -23.44 -1.54 11.65
C SER A 265 -22.73 -2.53 12.58
N LYS A 266 -23.19 -3.79 12.61
CA LYS A 266 -22.65 -4.84 13.47
C LYS A 266 -21.19 -5.16 13.16
N HIS A 267 -20.81 -5.17 11.88
CA HIS A 267 -19.46 -5.53 11.43
C HIS A 267 -18.57 -4.31 11.13
N LYS A 268 -18.92 -3.14 11.67
CA LYS A 268 -18.17 -1.90 11.42
C LYS A 268 -16.68 -2.01 11.72
N ASP A 269 -16.32 -2.74 12.76
CA ASP A 269 -14.93 -2.93 13.18
C ASP A 269 -14.13 -3.81 12.20
N VAL A 270 -14.79 -4.74 11.52
CA VAL A 270 -14.16 -5.70 10.60
C VAL A 270 -13.57 -5.02 9.38
N TYR A 271 -14.19 -3.92 8.92
CA TYR A 271 -13.74 -3.13 7.77
C TYR A 271 -13.19 -1.75 8.15
N SER A 272 -13.30 -1.31 9.41
CA SER A 272 -12.61 -0.11 9.88
C SER A 272 -11.16 -0.42 10.28
N SER A 273 -10.91 -1.60 10.89
CA SER A 273 -9.59 -2.02 11.35
C SER A 273 -8.62 -2.37 10.22
N ILE A 274 -7.34 -2.07 10.44
CA ILE A 274 -6.20 -2.41 9.56
C ILE A 274 -5.39 -3.59 10.14
N LEU A 275 -5.43 -3.78 11.45
CA LEU A 275 -4.71 -4.84 12.17
C LEU A 275 -5.67 -5.96 12.55
N LYS A 276 -5.21 -7.21 12.46
CA LYS A 276 -5.95 -8.33 13.05
C LYS A 276 -5.89 -8.17 14.56
N SER A 277 -7.06 -8.05 15.18
CA SER A 277 -7.19 -8.16 16.64
C SER A 277 -6.95 -9.63 17.00
N TYR A 278 -5.71 -9.97 17.37
CA TYR A 278 -5.40 -11.24 18.00
C TYR A 278 -4.86 -10.95 19.40
N ASN A 279 -5.17 -11.81 20.36
CA ASN A 279 -4.79 -11.71 21.78
C ASN A 279 -3.27 -11.86 22.04
N ALA A 280 -2.41 -11.52 21.08
CA ALA A 280 -0.97 -11.58 21.23
C ALA A 280 -0.45 -10.18 21.56
N ASP A 281 0.23 -10.10 22.69
CA ASP A 281 0.84 -8.92 23.27
C ASP A 281 1.72 -8.15 22.26
N TYR A 282 1.14 -7.14 21.61
CA TYR A 282 1.82 -6.26 20.65
C TYR A 282 3.06 -5.57 21.24
N ARG A 283 3.24 -5.58 22.57
CA ARG A 283 4.38 -4.99 23.24
C ARG A 283 5.66 -5.84 23.15
N GLN A 284 5.58 -7.14 22.91
CA GLN A 284 6.75 -8.03 22.96
C GLN A 284 7.34 -8.39 21.60
N ASN A 285 6.61 -8.29 20.49
CA ASN A 285 7.13 -8.68 19.18
C ASN A 285 6.71 -7.71 18.06
N TYR A 286 7.59 -6.75 17.77
CA TYR A 286 7.44 -5.77 16.68
C TYR A 286 7.31 -6.42 15.29
N TYR A 287 7.68 -7.70 15.14
CA TYR A 287 7.56 -8.48 13.90
C TYR A 287 6.27 -9.32 13.82
N ALA A 288 5.40 -9.29 14.82
CA ALA A 288 4.16 -10.09 14.87
C ALA A 288 2.89 -9.35 14.40
N GLU A 289 3.04 -8.19 13.76
CA GLU A 289 1.90 -7.45 13.19
C GLU A 289 1.27 -8.25 12.04
N SER A 290 0.07 -8.81 12.26
CA SER A 290 -0.71 -9.42 11.18
C SER A 290 -1.71 -8.41 10.64
N PHE A 291 -1.39 -7.84 9.48
CA PHE A 291 -2.30 -6.94 8.78
C PHE A 291 -3.53 -7.70 8.27
N ILE A 292 -4.68 -7.04 8.34
CA ILE A 292 -5.92 -7.51 7.73
C ILE A 292 -5.80 -7.52 6.20
N CYS A 293 -5.08 -6.54 5.65
CA CYS A 293 -4.82 -6.37 4.22
C CYS A 293 -3.33 -6.11 4.01
N ASP A 294 -2.69 -6.83 3.09
CA ASP A 294 -1.29 -6.61 2.69
C ASP A 294 -1.15 -5.39 1.77
N CYS A 295 -1.49 -4.20 2.29
CA CYS A 295 -1.47 -2.92 1.57
C CYS A 295 -0.27 -2.06 2.00
N TYR A 296 0.93 -2.49 1.62
CA TYR A 296 2.16 -1.71 1.80
C TYR A 296 2.17 -0.43 0.95
N PRO A 297 2.86 0.65 1.37
CA PRO A 297 3.04 1.82 0.53
C PRO A 297 3.82 1.50 -0.76
N LEU A 298 3.75 2.39 -1.75
CA LEU A 298 4.67 2.32 -2.89
C LEU A 298 6.09 2.64 -2.42
N CYS A 299 7.10 2.04 -3.05
CA CYS A 299 8.49 2.41 -2.82
C CYS A 299 8.81 3.80 -3.41
N ASP A 300 8.17 4.13 -4.53
CA ASP A 300 8.21 5.45 -5.16
C ASP A 300 6.88 6.18 -4.94
N PHE A 301 6.89 7.32 -4.27
CA PHE A 301 5.65 8.05 -3.97
C PHE A 301 5.88 9.56 -3.86
N ASN A 302 4.80 10.30 -4.07
CA ASN A 302 4.75 11.75 -3.91
C ASN A 302 4.06 12.09 -2.58
N MET A 303 4.59 13.07 -1.87
CA MET A 303 3.96 13.68 -0.71
C MET A 303 3.72 15.16 -0.99
N TYR A 304 2.60 15.66 -0.49
CA TYR A 304 2.22 17.08 -0.61
C TYR A 304 2.10 17.65 0.81
N ALA A 305 3.15 18.29 1.28
CA ALA A 305 3.09 19.03 2.53
C ALA A 305 2.31 20.34 2.32
N ILE A 306 1.50 20.72 3.29
CA ILE A 306 0.63 21.90 3.21
C ILE A 306 1.05 22.89 4.30
N SER A 307 1.27 24.14 3.93
CA SER A 307 1.39 25.26 4.84
C SER A 307 0.17 26.16 4.68
N GLU A 308 -0.46 26.52 5.80
CA GLU A 308 -1.76 27.20 5.83
C GLU A 308 -1.62 28.60 6.40
N ASP A 309 -2.02 29.61 5.62
CA ASP A 309 -2.17 30.98 6.08
C ASP A 309 -3.61 31.43 5.90
N SER A 310 -4.15 32.15 6.88
CA SER A 310 -5.52 32.67 6.82
C SER A 310 -5.60 34.15 7.17
N GLY A 311 -6.53 34.84 6.53
CA GLY A 311 -6.82 36.24 6.74
C GLY A 311 -8.33 36.50 6.72
N LYS A 312 -8.73 37.71 7.11
CA LYS A 312 -10.15 38.10 7.12
C LYS A 312 -10.59 38.54 5.74
N LEU A 313 -11.68 37.96 5.24
CA LEU A 313 -12.32 38.43 4.01
C LEU A 313 -13.12 39.69 4.31
N ASN A 314 -12.69 40.82 3.76
CA ASN A 314 -13.39 42.11 3.88
C ASN A 314 -13.74 42.67 2.50
N ARG A 315 -14.53 43.75 2.48
CA ARG A 315 -14.92 44.43 1.23
C ARG A 315 -13.71 45.01 0.48
N GLN A 316 -12.67 45.44 1.19
CA GLN A 316 -11.45 45.97 0.59
C GLN A 316 -10.70 44.91 -0.22
N TYR A 317 -10.68 43.66 0.24
CA TYR A 317 -10.14 42.53 -0.49
C TYR A 317 -10.89 42.32 -1.81
N ALA A 318 -12.22 42.48 -1.81
CA ALA A 318 -13.03 42.38 -3.03
C ALA A 318 -12.63 43.37 -4.12
N LEU A 319 -12.12 44.54 -3.74
CA LEU A 319 -11.71 45.58 -4.67
C LEU A 319 -10.41 45.23 -5.41
N THR A 320 -9.63 44.26 -4.91
CA THR A 320 -8.39 43.82 -5.55
C THR A 320 -8.62 43.08 -6.87
N ASP A 321 -9.77 42.41 -7.03
CA ASP A 321 -10.17 41.71 -8.25
C ASP A 321 -11.67 41.91 -8.51
N GLN A 322 -12.04 43.12 -8.96
CA GLN A 322 -13.44 43.52 -9.19
C GLN A 322 -14.19 42.57 -10.13
N ARG A 323 -13.48 41.97 -11.10
CA ARG A 323 -14.08 41.03 -12.06
C ARG A 323 -14.41 39.69 -11.39
N PHE A 324 -13.57 39.22 -10.48
CA PHE A 324 -13.82 37.99 -9.73
C PHE A 324 -15.04 38.09 -8.80
N PHE A 325 -15.20 39.23 -8.14
CA PHE A 325 -16.31 39.49 -7.20
C PHE A 325 -17.52 40.20 -7.81
N LYS A 326 -17.56 40.32 -9.14
CA LYS A 326 -18.65 41.00 -9.85
C LYS A 326 -20.01 40.37 -9.49
N ASP A 327 -20.96 41.22 -9.10
CA ASP A 327 -22.34 40.89 -8.74
C ASP A 327 -22.48 40.01 -7.48
N ILE A 328 -21.46 39.99 -6.60
CA ILE A 328 -21.48 39.19 -5.36
C ILE A 328 -21.42 40.11 -4.13
N ASN A 329 -22.40 39.97 -3.24
CA ASN A 329 -22.37 40.64 -1.94
C ASN A 329 -21.62 39.77 -0.92
N ILE A 330 -20.42 40.18 -0.53
CA ILE A 330 -19.57 39.39 0.37
C ILE A 330 -20.09 39.47 1.80
N THR A 331 -20.72 38.38 2.26
CA THR A 331 -21.19 38.22 3.64
C THR A 331 -20.46 37.12 4.39
N ASN A 332 -20.75 35.85 4.08
CA ASN A 332 -20.20 34.65 4.72
C ASN A 332 -19.26 33.85 3.79
N HIS A 333 -18.95 34.40 2.62
CA HIS A 333 -18.11 33.75 1.62
C HIS A 333 -16.70 33.46 2.13
N MET A 334 -16.04 32.52 1.46
CA MET A 334 -14.66 32.13 1.73
C MET A 334 -13.89 32.17 0.43
N VAL A 335 -12.67 32.67 0.47
CA VAL A 335 -11.74 32.60 -0.66
C VAL A 335 -10.67 31.57 -0.33
N LEU A 336 -10.41 30.69 -1.27
CA LEU A 336 -9.39 29.66 -1.17
C LEU A 336 -8.40 29.81 -2.32
N HIS A 337 -7.12 29.97 -1.99
CA HIS A 337 -6.00 29.87 -2.91
C HIS A 337 -5.23 28.57 -2.63
N VAL A 338 -5.07 27.73 -3.64
CA VAL A 338 -4.24 26.52 -3.58
C VAL A 338 -3.16 26.62 -4.64
N TYR A 339 -1.89 26.59 -4.23
CA TYR A 339 -0.77 26.82 -5.13
C TYR A 339 0.49 26.10 -4.64
N TYR A 340 1.46 25.87 -5.53
CA TYR A 340 2.78 25.42 -5.10
C TYR A 340 3.59 26.58 -4.52
N GLY A 341 4.19 26.39 -3.35
CA GLY A 341 5.02 27.39 -2.69
C GLY A 341 6.37 27.62 -3.39
N THR A 342 6.92 26.56 -3.99
CA THR A 342 8.22 26.55 -4.68
C THR A 342 8.10 26.04 -6.11
N LEU A 343 9.06 26.39 -6.96
CA LEU A 343 9.16 25.87 -8.34
C LEU A 343 9.82 24.49 -8.42
N TYR A 344 10.52 24.09 -7.37
CA TYR A 344 11.20 22.80 -7.28
C TYR A 344 10.50 21.89 -6.27
N ALA A 345 10.66 20.59 -6.47
CA ALA A 345 10.29 19.56 -5.52
C ALA A 345 11.57 18.97 -4.92
N GLU A 346 11.57 18.73 -3.62
CA GLU A 346 12.66 17.98 -2.99
C GLU A 346 12.54 16.50 -3.38
N ARG A 347 13.65 15.90 -3.78
CA ARG A 347 13.70 14.48 -4.13
C ARG A 347 14.54 13.70 -3.11
N LEU A 348 13.87 12.91 -2.28
CA LEU A 348 14.51 12.00 -1.35
C LEU A 348 14.85 10.68 -2.05
N ARG A 349 16.05 10.17 -1.78
CA ARG A 349 16.48 8.84 -2.21
C ARG A 349 16.29 7.86 -1.05
N LEU A 350 15.43 6.88 -1.25
CA LEU A 350 15.29 5.74 -0.35
C LEU A 350 16.31 4.68 -0.77
N ASP A 351 17.25 4.35 0.11
CA ASP A 351 18.28 3.36 -0.13
C ASP A 351 18.53 2.52 1.12
N VAL A 352 19.26 1.41 0.95
CA VAL A 352 19.65 0.55 2.07
C VAL A 352 20.86 1.17 2.78
N TYR A 353 20.80 1.23 4.11
CA TYR A 353 21.88 1.78 4.93
C TYR A 353 23.23 1.06 4.69
N GLU A 354 23.20 -0.27 4.62
CA GLU A 354 24.37 -1.11 4.38
C GLU A 354 24.04 -2.21 3.36
N ASN A 355 24.78 -2.24 2.25
CA ASN A 355 24.70 -3.33 1.29
C ASN A 355 25.71 -4.44 1.64
N TRP A 356 25.63 -5.59 0.96
CA TRP A 356 26.54 -6.71 1.22
C TRP A 356 28.02 -6.39 1.03
N LEU A 357 28.34 -5.47 0.11
CA LEU A 357 29.72 -5.04 -0.16
C LEU A 357 30.26 -4.17 0.98
N THR A 358 29.49 -3.20 1.46
CA THR A 358 29.83 -2.37 2.62
C THR A 358 29.91 -3.22 3.87
N PHE A 359 29.04 -4.21 4.03
CA PHE A 359 29.09 -5.16 5.13
C PHE A 359 30.39 -5.97 5.14
N ILE A 360 30.78 -6.57 4.02
CA ILE A 360 32.06 -7.29 3.94
C ILE A 360 33.24 -6.34 4.14
N GLY A 361 33.17 -5.11 3.60
CA GLY A 361 34.19 -4.09 3.78
C GLY A 361 34.38 -3.69 5.24
N ASN A 362 33.28 -3.43 5.96
CA ASN A 362 33.29 -3.07 7.37
C ASN A 362 33.75 -4.23 8.25
N PHE A 363 33.22 -5.44 8.01
CA PHE A 363 33.64 -6.65 8.72
C PHE A 363 35.13 -6.95 8.49
N GLY A 364 35.58 -6.86 7.23
CA GLY A 364 36.98 -7.04 6.85
C GLY A 364 37.89 -5.97 7.46
N GLY A 365 37.43 -4.71 7.52
CA GLY A 365 38.16 -3.62 8.15
C GLY A 365 38.34 -3.81 9.66
N ILE A 366 37.27 -4.18 10.36
CA ILE A 366 37.29 -4.43 11.81
C ILE A 366 38.17 -5.65 12.14
N THR A 367 37.99 -6.76 11.43
CA THR A 367 38.78 -7.99 11.66
C THR A 367 40.23 -7.84 11.25
N GLY A 368 40.52 -7.12 10.16
CA GLY A 368 41.86 -6.79 9.73
C GLY A 368 42.59 -5.90 10.72
N LEU A 369 41.92 -4.88 11.27
CA LEU A 369 42.53 -3.96 12.24
C LEU A 369 42.77 -4.60 13.60
N HIS A 370 41.77 -5.32 14.14
CA HIS A 370 41.86 -5.87 15.50
C HIS A 370 42.60 -7.20 15.58
N MET A 371 42.44 -8.07 14.58
CA MET A 371 43.01 -9.43 14.61
C MET A 371 44.13 -9.62 13.59
N GLY A 372 44.36 -8.68 12.66
CA GLY A 372 45.27 -8.89 11.53
C GLY A 372 44.79 -9.98 10.56
N TYR A 373 43.52 -10.37 10.63
CA TYR A 373 42.96 -11.48 9.88
C TYR A 373 42.42 -11.00 8.53
N SER A 374 42.75 -11.75 7.46
CA SER A 374 42.26 -11.50 6.10
C SER A 374 41.64 -12.75 5.49
N PHE A 375 40.94 -12.60 4.36
CA PHE A 375 40.46 -13.74 3.57
C PHE A 375 41.59 -14.71 3.21
N VAL A 376 42.79 -14.20 2.90
CA VAL A 376 43.96 -15.02 2.60
C VAL A 376 44.36 -15.84 3.83
N SER A 377 44.41 -15.21 5.00
CA SER A 377 44.68 -15.88 6.28
C SER A 377 43.64 -16.98 6.59
N GLY A 378 42.38 -16.77 6.20
CA GLY A 378 41.32 -17.78 6.31
C GLY A 378 41.57 -19.01 5.45
N PHE A 379 41.95 -18.82 4.18
CA PHE A 379 42.32 -19.92 3.29
C PHE A 379 43.58 -20.65 3.77
N GLU A 380 44.58 -19.93 4.28
CA GLU A 380 45.77 -20.53 4.87
C GLU A 380 45.42 -21.40 6.09
N MET A 381 44.55 -20.91 6.98
CA MET A 381 44.10 -21.67 8.13
C MET A 381 43.38 -22.97 7.72
N ILE A 382 42.48 -22.90 6.73
CA ILE A 382 41.82 -24.10 6.19
C ILE A 382 42.85 -25.07 5.59
N PHE A 383 43.82 -24.56 4.85
CA PHE A 383 44.86 -25.36 4.24
C PHE A 383 45.73 -26.08 5.28
N PHE A 384 46.18 -25.39 6.33
CA PHE A 384 47.05 -25.97 7.35
C PHE A 384 46.31 -26.88 8.34
N VAL A 385 45.04 -26.58 8.65
CA VAL A 385 44.25 -27.38 9.62
C VAL A 385 43.62 -28.61 8.96
N PHE A 386 43.11 -28.50 7.73
CA PHE A 386 42.37 -29.59 7.09
C PHE A 386 43.16 -30.25 5.96
N VAL A 387 43.65 -29.47 5.00
CA VAL A 387 44.24 -30.02 3.76
C VAL A 387 45.58 -30.70 4.03
N ARG A 388 46.49 -30.04 4.75
CA ARG A 388 47.84 -30.56 5.01
C ARG A 388 47.82 -31.82 5.87
N PRO A 389 47.03 -31.93 6.95
CA PRO A 389 46.92 -33.17 7.73
C PRO A 389 46.25 -34.30 6.94
N ALA A 390 45.21 -34.00 6.14
CA ALA A 390 44.56 -34.99 5.29
C ALA A 390 45.53 -35.55 4.24
N CYS A 391 46.26 -34.69 3.53
CA CYS A 391 47.31 -35.09 2.58
C CYS A 391 48.40 -35.91 3.27
N ASN A 392 48.91 -35.46 4.43
CA ASN A 392 49.92 -36.20 5.18
C ASN A 392 49.41 -37.57 5.65
N TRP A 393 48.15 -37.66 6.07
CA TRP A 393 47.53 -38.92 6.46
C TRP A 393 47.38 -39.88 5.29
N LEU A 394 46.91 -39.40 4.12
CA LEU A 394 46.81 -40.18 2.89
C LEU A 394 48.19 -40.68 2.42
N THR A 395 49.21 -39.81 2.45
CA THR A 395 50.59 -40.18 2.10
C THR A 395 51.16 -41.21 3.07
N LYS A 396 50.96 -41.05 4.38
CA LYS A 396 51.36 -42.07 5.38
C LYS A 396 50.66 -43.40 5.13
N LYS A 397 49.37 -43.39 4.76
CA LYS A 397 48.60 -44.60 4.44
C LYS A 397 49.14 -45.28 3.18
N GLN A 398 49.47 -44.53 2.13
CA GLN A 398 50.10 -45.06 0.92
C GLN A 398 51.50 -45.64 1.19
N ILE A 399 52.33 -44.95 1.99
CA ILE A 399 53.66 -45.46 2.37
C ILE A 399 53.54 -46.75 3.17
N ARG A 400 52.67 -46.81 4.19
CA ARG A 400 52.42 -48.05 4.96
C ARG A 400 51.95 -49.19 4.06
N TYR A 401 51.04 -48.92 3.12
CA TYR A 401 50.59 -49.91 2.15
C TYR A 401 51.72 -50.42 1.24
N ARG A 402 52.58 -49.52 0.72
CA ARG A 402 53.76 -49.88 -0.09
C ARG A 402 54.76 -50.73 0.69
N VAL A 403 55.04 -50.39 1.96
CA VAL A 403 55.95 -51.15 2.83
C VAL A 403 55.40 -52.55 3.13
N GLN A 404 54.13 -52.67 3.50
CA GLN A 404 53.50 -53.98 3.73
C GLN A 404 53.51 -54.85 2.47
N ARG A 405 53.30 -54.27 1.28
CA ARG A 405 53.39 -54.99 0.02
C ARG A 405 54.80 -55.47 -0.29
N ARG A 406 55.84 -54.66 -0.02
CA ARG A 406 57.25 -55.06 -0.14
C ARG A 406 57.61 -56.18 0.83
N GLN A 407 57.19 -56.09 2.09
CA GLN A 407 57.41 -57.14 3.09
C GLN A 407 56.74 -58.46 2.70
N LYS A 408 55.50 -58.42 2.18
CA LYS A 408 54.81 -59.62 1.66
C LYS A 408 55.56 -60.25 0.47
N LYS A 409 56.08 -59.45 -0.46
CA LYS A 409 56.90 -59.94 -1.59
C LYS A 409 58.21 -60.57 -1.10
N ALA A 410 58.93 -59.91 -0.20
CA ALA A 410 60.18 -60.42 0.35
C ALA A 410 59.97 -61.74 1.12
N LYS A 411 58.86 -61.87 1.86
CA LYS A 411 58.49 -63.10 2.55
C LYS A 411 58.19 -64.24 1.56
N LEU A 412 57.45 -63.95 0.49
CA LEU A 412 57.17 -64.92 -0.58
C LEU A 412 58.45 -65.39 -1.29
N GLU A 413 59.39 -64.48 -1.55
CA GLU A 413 60.69 -64.82 -2.16
C GLU A 413 61.57 -65.66 -1.22
N ALA A 414 61.58 -65.35 0.08
CA ALA A 414 62.26 -66.16 1.09
C ALA A 414 61.66 -67.58 1.21
N ASP A 415 60.32 -67.68 1.21
CA ASP A 415 59.64 -68.99 1.22
C ASP A 415 59.93 -69.79 -0.05
N LYS A 416 60.01 -69.14 -1.22
CA LYS A 416 60.43 -69.80 -2.48
C LYS A 416 61.87 -70.31 -2.41
N LYS A 417 62.80 -69.51 -1.87
CA LYS A 417 64.20 -69.94 -1.70
C LYS A 417 64.31 -71.14 -0.76
N ARG A 418 63.59 -71.13 0.37
CA ARG A 418 63.51 -72.27 1.29
C ARG A 418 62.98 -73.53 0.61
N LYS A 419 61.91 -73.41 -0.19
CA LYS A 419 61.39 -74.56 -0.95
C LYS A 419 62.37 -75.10 -1.98
N MET A 420 63.12 -74.23 -2.66
CA MET A 420 64.18 -74.67 -3.60
C MET A 420 65.34 -75.35 -2.86
N GLU A 421 65.73 -74.87 -1.68
CA GLU A 421 66.73 -75.54 -0.82
C GLU A 421 66.23 -76.90 -0.34
N GLU A 422 64.97 -77.01 0.11
CA GLU A 422 64.35 -78.28 0.49
C GLU A 422 64.25 -79.28 -0.69
N GLU A 423 63.94 -78.79 -1.90
CA GLU A 423 63.97 -79.63 -3.12
C GLU A 423 65.37 -80.07 -3.48
N LYS A 424 66.38 -79.21 -3.33
CA LYS A 424 67.78 -79.53 -3.58
C LYS A 424 68.29 -80.57 -2.58
N GLU A 425 67.98 -80.42 -1.28
CA GLU A 425 68.29 -81.43 -0.27
C GLU A 425 67.60 -82.77 -0.57
N LYS A 426 66.35 -82.76 -1.05
CA LYS A 426 65.66 -83.97 -1.48
C LYS A 426 66.35 -84.62 -2.68
N GLN A 427 66.77 -83.85 -3.68
CA GLN A 427 67.52 -84.37 -4.83
C GLN A 427 68.85 -84.98 -4.40
N GLU A 428 69.60 -84.32 -3.52
CA GLU A 428 70.86 -84.85 -2.97
C GLU A 428 70.62 -86.16 -2.19
N ARG A 429 69.53 -86.26 -1.41
CA ARG A 429 69.14 -87.52 -0.75
C ARG A 429 68.77 -88.63 -1.73
N ILE A 430 68.08 -88.31 -2.83
CA ILE A 430 67.73 -89.28 -3.89
C ILE A 430 68.99 -89.76 -4.61
N GLU A 431 69.93 -88.87 -4.94
CA GLU A 431 71.22 -89.24 -5.55
C GLU A 431 72.07 -90.11 -4.61
N ALA A 432 72.10 -89.78 -3.31
CA ALA A 432 72.76 -90.61 -2.30
C ALA A 432 72.12 -92.01 -2.22
N PHE A 433 70.80 -92.11 -2.32
CA PHE A 433 70.09 -93.40 -2.35
C PHE A 433 70.38 -94.19 -3.64
N LEU A 434 70.48 -93.53 -4.80
CA LEU A 434 70.85 -94.16 -6.07
C LEU A 434 72.30 -94.71 -6.05
N LYS A 435 73.23 -94.04 -5.35
CA LYS A 435 74.60 -94.54 -5.12
C LYS A 435 74.68 -95.77 -4.20
N MET A 436 73.63 -96.06 -3.43
CA MET A 436 73.55 -97.25 -2.56
C MET A 436 72.92 -98.48 -3.22
N ARG A 437 72.70 -98.48 -4.54
CA ARG A 437 72.29 -99.71 -5.25
C ARG A 437 73.47 -100.66 -5.40
N PRO A 438 73.39 -101.89 -4.84
CA PRO A 438 74.44 -102.90 -5.00
C PRO A 438 74.51 -103.36 -6.46
N HIS A 439 75.71 -103.27 -7.03
CA HIS A 439 76.04 -103.84 -8.33
C HIS A 439 76.00 -105.37 -8.20
N CYS A 440 74.96 -106.01 -8.72
CA CYS A 440 74.98 -107.45 -8.99
C CYS A 440 75.86 -107.70 -10.22
N PRO A 441 76.85 -108.60 -10.16
CA PRO A 441 77.51 -109.14 -11.35
C PRO A 441 76.70 -110.31 -11.93
N GLN A 442 76.57 -110.32 -13.26
CA GLN A 442 76.17 -111.48 -14.06
C GLN A 442 77.44 -112.25 -14.48
N TYR A 443 77.38 -113.58 -14.32
CA TYR A 443 78.30 -114.63 -14.81
C TYR A 443 79.75 -114.66 -14.29
#